data_AF-A0A2G6GI91-F1
#
_entry.id   AF-A0A2G6GI91-F1
#
_cell.length_a   1.000
_cell.length_b   1.000
_cell.length_c   1.000
_cell.angle_alpha   90.00
_cell.angle_beta   90.00
_cell.angle_gamma   90.00
#
_symmetry.space_group_name_H-M   'P 1'
#
loop_
_entity.id
_entity.type
_entity.pdbx_description
1 polymer ?
#
loop_
_entity_poly.entity_id
_entity_poly.type
_entity_poly.pdbx_seq_one_letter_code
_entity_poly.pdbx_strand_id
1 'polypeptide(L)'
;MKKILIFISFLILITQLSTSFAIGENTNILNKVEINGKTTNSLPLAGRDTRYGSSIENMGDINGDGIVDIAVGVPKNRGKGAVYIHFLKSNGELKKTNRLDNYSLNGAEYDLGDEYGINIKNMGDLDSNGVNEIGVSSNKNIYIHYLYDDGSIKETIKYNEDELINNMENSPYGEAKDIGDLDGNGTNDLIVGNPENGGKITIYFLENNQSSEDEDDNSGAGDNENEDIGDGNSEDDNAGDGDYGNDENTGDGDGNGDSEENNNGNGNDNNTGNGSNEDNDNIEVSGFIYPSYSEDVISEVINYKPNKINAEFHRIDVFGNLVLMDEGTWGPGGYSRENIETLKSTNSEVYTTVTGMKPVVTAFSKSWLKRVLVAQELTDFVVENDITGVDVDIEEFGLWTPLESDAYTSFLYELGTRLHANGKKLTVNIPAIGSEKDSEWYYLKYNDFNTTGTYGLSGLIDTYLIMAYDYMYDYGIGEPIQPLERVGRVIDYSKNILDINKISIGINSYGYTGINGTYSPKIKTYNQIKGIHNFSSAVRDVRSGEMYWNNGNNHYRYVDTEGMNIKKDYILSKGINKISVWHLGGNKWFY
;
A
#
# COMPACT_ATOMS: atom_id res chain seq x y z
N MET A 1 -70.17 47.33 44.70
CA MET A 1 -68.96 47.05 45.50
C MET A 1 -67.84 46.60 44.57
N LYS A 2 -66.71 47.30 44.65
CA LYS A 2 -65.32 47.07 44.19
C LYS A 2 -64.98 46.29 42.89
N LYS A 3 -64.17 47.01 42.10
CA LYS A 3 -63.30 46.69 40.94
C LYS A 3 -62.28 45.57 41.17
N ILE A 4 -61.75 45.02 40.06
CA ILE A 4 -60.33 44.68 39.70
C ILE A 4 -60.33 43.40 38.83
N LEU A 5 -60.17 43.48 37.49
CA LEU A 5 -58.94 43.49 36.66
C LEU A 5 -58.15 42.15 36.71
N ILE A 6 -57.96 41.47 35.55
CA ILE A 6 -56.65 41.18 34.90
C ILE A 6 -56.73 40.00 33.88
N PHE A 7 -56.36 40.36 32.65
CA PHE A 7 -55.64 39.66 31.56
C PHE A 7 -56.12 38.38 30.86
N ILE A 8 -56.11 38.56 29.53
CA ILE A 8 -56.15 37.61 28.42
C ILE A 8 -54.92 36.69 28.44
N SER A 9 -55.10 35.41 28.15
CA SER A 9 -54.09 34.57 27.51
C SER A 9 -54.76 33.76 26.40
N PHE A 10 -54.45 34.12 25.16
CA PHE A 10 -54.76 33.33 23.98
C PHE A 10 -53.73 32.20 23.95
N LEU A 11 -54.16 30.97 24.24
CA LEU A 11 -53.33 29.79 24.12
C LEU A 11 -53.25 29.44 22.62
N ILE A 12 -52.22 29.93 21.93
CA ILE A 12 -51.84 29.43 20.61
C ILE A 12 -51.20 28.08 20.83
N LEU A 13 -51.95 27.03 20.49
CA LEU A 13 -51.45 25.66 20.38
C LEU A 13 -50.52 25.62 19.14
N ILE A 14 -49.21 25.82 19.35
CA ILE A 14 -48.22 25.57 18.30
C ILE A 14 -48.11 24.05 18.18
N THR A 15 -48.76 23.49 17.16
CA THR A 15 -48.46 22.14 16.69
C THR A 15 -47.02 22.16 16.17
N GLN A 16 -46.11 21.44 16.82
CA GLN A 16 -44.84 21.08 16.20
C GLN A 16 -45.18 20.33 14.91
N LEU A 17 -44.84 20.92 13.76
CA LEU A 17 -44.75 20.18 12.51
C LEU A 17 -43.53 19.26 12.63
N SER A 18 -43.73 18.07 13.15
CA SER A 18 -42.85 16.95 12.87
C SER A 18 -43.03 16.64 11.38
N THR A 19 -41.99 16.80 10.57
CA THR A 19 -41.94 16.21 9.24
C THR A 19 -42.00 14.70 9.40
N SER A 20 -43.20 14.13 9.30
CA SER A 20 -43.34 12.68 9.19
C SER A 20 -42.86 12.27 7.80
N PHE A 21 -41.86 11.40 7.72
CA PHE A 21 -41.65 10.61 6.50
C PHE A 21 -42.95 9.84 6.23
N ALA A 22 -43.70 10.25 5.22
CA ALA A 22 -44.92 9.56 4.84
C ALA A 22 -44.53 8.31 4.04
N ILE A 23 -44.42 7.17 4.73
CA ILE A 23 -44.69 5.89 4.10
C ILE A 23 -46.17 5.99 3.70
N GLY A 24 -46.46 6.06 2.40
CA GLY A 24 -47.85 6.20 1.93
C GLY A 24 -48.76 5.20 2.62
N GLU A 25 -50.02 5.58 2.91
CA GLU A 25 -50.96 4.80 3.74
C GLU A 25 -51.24 3.36 3.23
N ASN A 26 -50.68 2.96 2.08
CA ASN A 26 -50.77 1.64 1.47
C ASN A 26 -49.41 1.03 1.04
N THR A 27 -48.30 1.40 1.69
CA THR A 27 -46.98 0.84 1.35
C THR A 27 -46.64 -0.34 2.26
N ASN A 28 -46.48 -1.53 1.69
CA ASN A 28 -45.98 -2.71 2.39
C ASN A 28 -44.47 -2.87 2.15
N ILE A 29 -43.70 -3.18 3.19
CA ILE A 29 -42.29 -3.58 3.06
C ILE A 29 -42.26 -4.99 2.48
N LEU A 30 -41.73 -5.13 1.26
CA LEU A 30 -41.65 -6.42 0.55
C LEU A 30 -40.39 -7.21 0.91
N ASN A 31 -39.26 -6.53 1.09
CA ASN A 31 -37.97 -7.11 1.44
C ASN A 31 -37.09 -6.08 2.18
N LYS A 32 -36.06 -6.55 2.89
CA LYS A 32 -35.02 -5.72 3.53
C LYS A 32 -33.64 -6.23 3.10
N VAL A 33 -32.78 -5.31 2.69
CA VAL A 33 -31.33 -5.54 2.52
C VAL A 33 -30.59 -4.70 3.55
N GLU A 34 -29.51 -5.23 4.10
CA GLU A 34 -28.67 -4.55 5.09
C GLU A 34 -27.24 -4.41 4.57
N ILE A 35 -26.71 -3.18 4.59
CA ILE A 35 -25.33 -2.87 4.26
C ILE A 35 -24.63 -2.41 5.55
N ASN A 36 -23.58 -3.12 5.95
CA ASN A 36 -22.75 -2.80 7.10
C ASN A 36 -21.27 -3.12 6.78
N GLY A 37 -20.36 -2.87 7.72
CA GLY A 37 -18.92 -3.11 7.51
C GLY A 37 -18.51 -4.57 7.29
N LYS A 38 -19.46 -5.52 7.30
CA LYS A 38 -19.25 -6.95 6.99
C LYS A 38 -19.93 -7.38 5.69
N THR A 39 -20.63 -6.48 5.01
CA THR A 39 -21.28 -6.78 3.73
C THR A 39 -20.23 -6.97 2.64
N THR A 40 -20.37 -8.04 1.84
CA THR A 40 -19.49 -8.30 0.69
C THR A 40 -19.42 -7.09 -0.25
N ASN A 41 -18.22 -6.76 -0.72
CA ASN A 41 -17.89 -5.57 -1.53
C ASN A 41 -18.01 -4.22 -0.81
N SER A 42 -18.26 -4.23 0.51
CA SER A 42 -18.09 -3.06 1.36
C SER A 42 -16.62 -2.89 1.76
N LEU A 43 -16.27 -1.70 2.22
CA LEU A 43 -14.95 -1.43 2.80
C LEU A 43 -15.01 -1.57 4.34
N PRO A 44 -13.91 -2.04 4.98
CA PRO A 44 -13.87 -2.19 6.43
C PRO A 44 -14.14 -0.86 7.14
N LEU A 45 -15.06 -0.90 8.12
CA LEU A 45 -15.32 0.23 9.01
C LEU A 45 -14.24 0.27 10.09
N ALA A 46 -13.27 1.17 9.94
CA ALA A 46 -12.16 1.29 10.88
C ALA A 46 -12.56 2.09 12.13
N GLY A 47 -12.89 1.37 13.23
CA GLY A 47 -13.21 1.93 14.56
C GLY A 47 -14.48 1.34 15.20
N ARG A 48 -14.65 1.49 16.52
CA ARG A 48 -15.83 0.93 17.26
C ARG A 48 -17.12 1.77 17.15
N ASP A 49 -17.03 3.03 16.72
CA ASP A 49 -18.16 3.98 16.57
C ASP A 49 -17.96 4.80 15.29
N THR A 50 -17.86 4.16 14.11
CA THR A 50 -17.58 4.87 12.85
C THR A 50 -18.73 5.78 12.40
N ARG A 51 -19.93 5.59 12.97
CA ARG A 51 -21.17 6.28 12.60
C ARG A 51 -21.51 6.16 11.11
N TYR A 52 -21.15 5.02 10.52
CA TYR A 52 -21.56 4.68 9.17
C TYR A 52 -23.07 4.85 8.98
N GLY A 53 -23.47 5.61 7.97
CA GLY A 53 -24.88 5.94 7.74
C GLY A 53 -25.38 7.16 8.50
N SER A 54 -24.49 8.00 9.06
CA SER A 54 -24.89 9.26 9.71
C SER A 54 -25.54 10.26 8.74
N SER A 55 -25.14 10.19 7.47
CA SER A 55 -25.71 10.93 6.36
C SER A 55 -25.82 10.01 5.15
N ILE A 56 -26.91 10.08 4.40
CA ILE A 56 -27.12 9.29 3.18
C ILE A 56 -27.77 10.18 2.13
N GLU A 57 -27.23 10.16 0.91
CA GLU A 57 -27.78 10.88 -0.24
C GLU A 57 -27.93 9.96 -1.44
N ASN A 58 -28.98 10.20 -2.23
CA ASN A 58 -29.19 9.53 -3.51
C ASN A 58 -28.30 10.21 -4.56
N MET A 59 -27.48 9.44 -5.26
CA MET A 59 -26.54 9.95 -6.26
C MET A 59 -27.03 9.84 -7.70
N GLY A 60 -28.20 9.26 -7.93
CA GLY A 60 -28.61 8.83 -9.27
C GLY A 60 -27.80 7.62 -9.72
N ASP A 61 -27.83 7.33 -11.01
CA ASP A 61 -27.05 6.27 -11.65
C ASP A 61 -25.75 6.89 -12.18
N ILE A 62 -24.69 6.89 -11.36
CA ILE A 62 -23.45 7.58 -11.71
C ILE A 62 -22.59 6.75 -12.67
N ASN A 63 -22.71 5.42 -12.67
CA ASN A 63 -21.93 4.53 -13.54
C ASN A 63 -22.65 4.11 -14.83
N GLY A 64 -23.89 4.57 -15.04
CA GLY A 64 -24.69 4.31 -16.23
C GLY A 64 -25.19 2.87 -16.37
N ASP A 65 -25.29 2.10 -15.28
CA ASP A 65 -25.77 0.71 -15.32
C ASP A 65 -27.29 0.56 -15.16
N GLY A 66 -28.00 1.68 -15.03
CA GLY A 66 -29.44 1.78 -14.86
C GLY A 66 -29.91 1.61 -13.42
N ILE A 67 -29.00 1.47 -12.46
CA ILE A 67 -29.30 1.32 -11.02
C ILE A 67 -28.86 2.58 -10.26
N VAL A 68 -29.64 2.96 -9.26
CA VAL A 68 -29.32 4.09 -8.40
C VAL A 68 -28.17 3.75 -7.45
N ASP A 69 -27.22 4.66 -7.36
CA ASP A 69 -26.09 4.68 -6.45
C ASP A 69 -26.34 5.65 -5.29
N ILE A 70 -25.60 5.48 -4.19
CA ILE A 70 -25.78 6.29 -2.98
C ILE A 70 -24.45 6.74 -2.37
N ALA A 71 -24.44 7.91 -1.74
CA ALA A 71 -23.33 8.39 -0.92
C ALA A 71 -23.66 8.24 0.57
N VAL A 72 -22.71 7.73 1.36
CA VAL A 72 -22.92 7.40 2.78
C VAL A 72 -21.79 7.98 3.64
N GLY A 73 -22.16 8.78 4.64
CA GLY A 73 -21.24 9.42 5.57
C GLY A 73 -20.73 8.46 6.63
N VAL A 74 -19.43 8.57 6.94
CA VAL A 74 -18.73 7.76 7.95
C VAL A 74 -17.82 8.68 8.79
N PRO A 75 -18.38 9.68 9.50
CA PRO A 75 -17.64 10.80 10.09
C PRO A 75 -16.59 10.38 11.11
N LYS A 76 -16.70 9.20 11.69
CA LYS A 76 -15.70 8.69 12.65
C LYS A 76 -14.80 7.60 12.09
N ASN A 77 -14.82 7.37 10.77
CA ASN A 77 -13.89 6.45 10.13
C ASN A 77 -12.46 6.88 10.41
N ARG A 78 -11.64 6.00 11.00
CA ARG A 78 -10.23 6.28 11.37
C ARG A 78 -10.06 7.55 12.23
N GLY A 79 -11.11 8.00 12.92
CA GLY A 79 -11.12 9.23 13.72
C GLY A 79 -11.04 10.55 12.91
N LYS A 80 -11.16 10.48 11.57
CA LYS A 80 -11.07 11.64 10.66
C LYS A 80 -12.34 11.88 9.87
N GLY A 81 -13.01 10.80 9.46
CA GLY A 81 -14.16 10.85 8.57
C GLY A 81 -13.89 10.27 7.19
N ALA A 82 -14.96 9.90 6.49
CA ALA A 82 -14.97 9.43 5.11
C ALA A 82 -16.40 9.52 4.54
N VAL A 83 -16.51 9.47 3.22
CA VAL A 83 -17.77 9.27 2.48
C VAL A 83 -17.62 8.02 1.61
N TYR A 84 -18.60 7.13 1.63
CA TYR A 84 -18.60 5.91 0.82
C TYR A 84 -19.63 6.07 -0.30
N ILE A 85 -19.19 5.93 -1.55
CA ILE A 85 -20.05 5.84 -2.73
C ILE A 85 -20.35 4.38 -2.98
N HIS A 86 -21.60 3.98 -2.78
CA HIS A 86 -22.05 2.60 -2.99
C HIS A 86 -22.76 2.47 -4.32
N PHE A 87 -22.23 1.57 -5.12
CA PHE A 87 -22.88 1.07 -6.31
C PHE A 87 -23.78 -0.10 -5.94
N LEU A 88 -25.05 -0.05 -6.34
CA LEU A 88 -26.04 -1.04 -5.95
C LEU A 88 -26.39 -1.98 -7.10
N LYS A 89 -27.00 -3.11 -6.76
CA LYS A 89 -27.70 -3.99 -7.70
C LYS A 89 -29.20 -3.67 -7.66
N SER A 90 -29.95 -4.07 -8.68
CA SER A 90 -31.41 -3.90 -8.75
C SER A 90 -32.20 -4.51 -7.60
N ASN A 91 -31.62 -5.47 -6.88
CA ASN A 91 -32.21 -6.09 -5.68
C ASN A 91 -31.86 -5.34 -4.38
N GLY A 92 -31.12 -4.23 -4.44
CA GLY A 92 -30.68 -3.42 -3.30
C GLY A 92 -29.39 -3.90 -2.62
N GLU A 93 -28.78 -4.99 -3.09
CA GLU A 93 -27.48 -5.45 -2.60
C GLU A 93 -26.34 -4.56 -3.09
N LEU A 94 -25.25 -4.53 -2.32
CA LEU A 94 -24.04 -3.81 -2.67
C LEU A 94 -23.29 -4.50 -3.83
N LYS A 95 -22.94 -3.73 -4.85
CA LYS A 95 -22.11 -4.15 -6.00
C LYS A 95 -20.65 -3.78 -5.79
N LYS A 96 -20.36 -2.53 -5.44
CA LYS A 96 -19.02 -1.97 -5.22
C LYS A 96 -19.13 -0.79 -4.25
N THR A 97 -18.09 -0.54 -3.46
CA THR A 97 -17.93 0.70 -2.71
C THR A 97 -16.69 1.43 -3.19
N ASN A 98 -16.80 2.74 -3.42
CA ASN A 98 -15.65 3.63 -3.47
C ASN A 98 -15.58 4.47 -2.20
N ARG A 99 -14.38 4.69 -1.65
CA ARG A 99 -14.19 5.52 -0.46
C ARG A 99 -13.58 6.85 -0.86
N LEU A 100 -14.23 7.92 -0.44
CA LEU A 100 -13.78 9.28 -0.52
C LEU A 100 -13.29 9.73 0.85
N ASP A 101 -12.02 10.07 0.94
CA ASP A 101 -11.39 10.58 2.15
C ASP A 101 -10.18 11.48 1.85
N ASN A 102 -9.47 11.92 2.89
CA ASN A 102 -8.28 12.76 2.76
C ASN A 102 -7.05 12.04 2.16
N TYR A 103 -7.20 10.77 1.74
CA TYR A 103 -6.18 10.00 1.01
C TYR A 103 -6.60 9.72 -0.44
N SER A 104 -7.82 10.09 -0.82
CA SER A 104 -8.29 9.96 -2.20
C SER A 104 -7.51 10.91 -3.11
N LEU A 105 -7.26 10.49 -4.35
CA LEU A 105 -6.72 11.39 -5.37
C LEU A 105 -7.67 12.58 -5.52
N ASN A 106 -7.13 13.80 -5.51
CA ASN A 106 -7.88 15.05 -5.48
C ASN A 106 -8.87 15.19 -4.32
N GLY A 107 -8.71 14.41 -3.23
CA GLY A 107 -9.61 14.39 -2.09
C GLY A 107 -9.52 15.62 -1.18
N ALA A 108 -10.47 15.72 -0.25
CA ALA A 108 -10.54 16.81 0.72
C ALA A 108 -9.40 16.74 1.76
N GLU A 109 -8.73 17.85 2.03
CA GLU A 109 -7.75 17.95 3.11
C GLU A 109 -8.42 18.29 4.45
N TYR A 110 -8.27 17.41 5.44
CA TYR A 110 -8.79 17.57 6.80
C TYR A 110 -8.01 16.75 7.86
N ASP A 111 -8.17 17.15 9.11
CA ASP A 111 -7.44 16.63 10.26
C ASP A 111 -8.22 15.59 11.09
N LEU A 112 -7.53 14.99 12.06
CA LEU A 112 -8.16 14.15 13.09
C LEU A 112 -9.19 14.95 13.88
N GLY A 113 -10.39 14.39 14.05
CA GLY A 113 -11.50 15.04 14.73
C GLY A 113 -12.31 16.00 13.86
N ASP A 114 -11.93 16.22 12.60
CA ASP A 114 -12.73 17.04 11.68
C ASP A 114 -14.01 16.30 11.25
N GLU A 115 -14.09 15.00 11.46
CA GLU A 115 -15.29 14.20 11.22
C GLU A 115 -15.86 14.27 9.79
N TYR A 116 -15.04 14.45 8.75
CA TYR A 116 -15.48 14.57 7.34
C TYR A 116 -16.53 13.53 6.94
N GLY A 117 -17.59 13.97 6.26
CA GLY A 117 -18.76 13.14 5.94
C GLY A 117 -19.86 13.20 7.01
N ILE A 118 -19.87 14.23 7.86
CA ILE A 118 -20.96 14.48 8.82
C ILE A 118 -22.28 14.67 8.07
N ASN A 119 -22.26 15.54 7.06
CA ASN A 119 -23.37 15.79 6.15
C ASN A 119 -22.87 15.62 4.72
N ILE A 120 -23.75 15.07 3.88
CA ILE A 120 -23.56 14.93 2.44
C ILE A 120 -24.77 15.55 1.77
N LYS A 121 -24.57 16.19 0.62
CA LYS A 121 -25.62 16.69 -0.26
C LYS A 121 -25.29 16.30 -1.71
N ASN A 122 -26.25 15.72 -2.42
CA ASN A 122 -26.16 15.66 -3.89
C ASN A 122 -26.39 17.08 -4.43
N MET A 123 -25.45 17.57 -5.24
CA MET A 123 -25.43 18.94 -5.78
C MET A 123 -25.90 19.03 -7.24
N GLY A 124 -26.35 17.92 -7.82
CA GLY A 124 -26.61 17.81 -9.25
C GLY A 124 -25.32 17.74 -10.06
N ASP A 125 -25.45 17.63 -11.38
CA ASP A 125 -24.36 17.69 -12.34
C ASP A 125 -23.98 19.15 -12.61
N LEU A 126 -22.93 19.63 -11.93
CA LEU A 126 -22.46 21.01 -11.95
C LEU A 126 -21.49 21.30 -13.10
N ASP A 127 -20.78 20.29 -13.61
CA ASP A 127 -19.83 20.45 -14.72
C ASP A 127 -20.33 19.86 -16.06
N SER A 128 -21.60 19.44 -16.11
CA SER A 128 -22.28 18.87 -17.27
C SER A 128 -21.59 17.60 -17.82
N ASN A 129 -20.95 16.82 -16.95
CA ASN A 129 -20.28 15.58 -17.34
C ASN A 129 -21.21 14.34 -17.31
N GLY A 130 -22.45 14.51 -16.85
CA GLY A 130 -23.45 13.46 -16.72
C GLY A 130 -23.46 12.75 -15.36
N VAL A 131 -22.60 13.13 -14.42
CA VAL A 131 -22.48 12.59 -13.06
C VAL A 131 -22.85 13.68 -12.06
N ASN A 132 -23.56 13.32 -10.99
CA ASN A 132 -23.88 14.29 -9.94
C ASN A 132 -22.69 14.53 -9.00
N GLU A 133 -22.42 15.79 -8.69
CA GLU A 133 -21.49 16.25 -7.67
C GLU A 133 -22.01 16.03 -6.25
N ILE A 134 -21.09 16.08 -5.28
CA ILE A 134 -21.44 16.06 -3.86
C ILE A 134 -20.85 17.22 -3.07
N GLY A 135 -21.67 17.80 -2.21
CA GLY A 135 -21.24 18.64 -1.10
C GLY A 135 -21.02 17.78 0.13
N VAL A 136 -19.87 17.92 0.79
CA VAL A 136 -19.52 17.17 2.00
C VAL A 136 -19.02 18.12 3.07
N SER A 137 -19.55 18.02 4.29
CA SER A 137 -19.07 18.81 5.41
C SER A 137 -18.15 18.01 6.33
N SER A 138 -17.21 18.73 6.94
CA SER A 138 -16.52 18.36 8.17
C SER A 138 -16.93 19.34 9.29
N ASN A 139 -16.35 19.20 10.48
CA ASN A 139 -16.52 20.12 11.60
C ASN A 139 -15.95 21.51 11.32
N LYS A 140 -15.09 21.66 10.31
CA LYS A 140 -14.35 22.91 10.04
C LYS A 140 -14.53 23.46 8.63
N ASN A 141 -14.89 22.62 7.67
CA ASN A 141 -14.89 23.00 6.25
C ASN A 141 -16.06 22.36 5.52
N ILE A 142 -16.40 22.95 4.38
CA ILE A 142 -17.30 22.37 3.39
C ILE A 142 -16.48 22.11 2.12
N TYR A 143 -16.74 20.97 1.49
CA TYR A 143 -16.07 20.53 0.27
C TYR A 143 -17.12 20.27 -0.79
N ILE A 144 -16.87 20.71 -2.02
CA ILE A 144 -17.61 20.26 -3.21
C ILE A 144 -16.68 19.33 -3.97
N HIS A 145 -17.14 18.11 -4.23
CA HIS A 145 -16.42 17.11 -5.02
C HIS A 145 -17.10 16.91 -6.36
N TYR A 146 -16.34 17.17 -7.42
CA TYR A 146 -16.63 16.74 -8.78
C TYR A 146 -16.22 15.28 -8.92
N LEU A 147 -17.09 14.46 -9.52
CA LEU A 147 -16.93 13.02 -9.53
C LEU A 147 -16.78 12.47 -10.96
N TYR A 148 -16.04 11.37 -11.08
CA TYR A 148 -16.09 10.49 -12.25
C TYR A 148 -17.24 9.47 -12.10
N ASP A 149 -17.59 8.82 -13.21
CA ASP A 149 -18.62 7.77 -13.29
C ASP A 149 -18.30 6.53 -12.43
N ASP A 150 -17.02 6.30 -12.14
CA ASP A 150 -16.55 5.26 -11.23
C ASP A 150 -16.63 5.63 -9.73
N GLY A 151 -17.13 6.84 -9.44
CA GLY A 151 -17.36 7.40 -8.12
C GLY A 151 -16.11 7.98 -7.46
N SER A 152 -14.99 8.12 -8.17
CA SER A 152 -13.76 8.76 -7.68
C SER A 152 -13.79 10.27 -7.85
N ILE A 153 -12.95 10.99 -7.10
CA ILE A 153 -12.94 12.45 -7.11
C ILE A 153 -12.11 12.94 -8.30
N LYS A 154 -12.78 13.70 -9.18
CA LYS A 154 -12.17 14.48 -10.24
C LYS A 154 -11.52 15.74 -9.68
N GLU A 155 -12.24 16.50 -8.86
CA GLU A 155 -11.76 17.76 -8.29
C GLU A 155 -12.43 18.02 -6.93
N THR A 156 -11.72 18.68 -6.03
CA THR A 156 -12.27 19.18 -4.77
C THR A 156 -12.14 20.69 -4.68
N ILE A 157 -13.26 21.38 -4.49
CA ILE A 157 -13.28 22.78 -4.07
C ILE A 157 -13.48 22.80 -2.55
N LYS A 158 -12.53 23.40 -1.83
CA LYS A 158 -12.60 23.58 -0.38
C LYS A 158 -13.07 24.99 -0.05
N TYR A 159 -14.06 25.08 0.83
CA TYR A 159 -14.48 26.33 1.46
C TYR A 159 -14.11 26.28 2.94
N ASN A 160 -13.19 27.16 3.35
CA ASN A 160 -12.76 27.28 4.74
C ASN A 160 -13.81 28.03 5.57
N GLU A 161 -14.01 27.63 6.83
CA GLU A 161 -14.82 28.40 7.78
C GLU A 161 -14.39 29.87 7.82
N ASP A 162 -13.08 30.15 7.89
CA ASP A 162 -12.54 31.51 8.06
C ASP A 162 -12.75 32.42 6.83
N GLU A 163 -12.80 31.87 5.61
CA GLU A 163 -13.10 32.64 4.38
C GLU A 163 -14.59 32.96 4.26
N LEU A 164 -15.46 32.10 4.80
CA LEU A 164 -16.90 32.35 4.93
C LEU A 164 -17.19 33.33 6.10
N ILE A 165 -16.41 33.26 7.18
CA ILE A 165 -16.54 34.06 8.41
C ILE A 165 -16.03 35.50 8.25
N ASN A 166 -14.98 35.76 7.46
CA ASN A 166 -14.47 37.13 7.27
C ASN A 166 -15.45 38.07 6.55
N ASN A 167 -16.50 37.54 5.92
CA ASN A 167 -17.63 38.32 5.39
C ASN A 167 -18.86 38.32 6.29
N MET A 168 -18.91 37.53 7.37
CA MET A 168 -20.11 37.33 8.19
C MET A 168 -19.75 36.96 9.64
N GLU A 169 -19.54 37.97 10.49
CA GLU A 169 -19.27 37.76 11.91
C GLU A 169 -20.46 37.14 12.67
N ASN A 170 -20.16 36.05 13.39
CA ASN A 170 -20.83 35.45 14.54
C ASN A 170 -22.18 34.72 14.33
N SER A 171 -22.15 33.40 14.61
CA SER A 171 -23.23 32.53 15.17
C SER A 171 -23.60 31.31 14.28
N PRO A 172 -23.84 30.11 14.86
CA PRO A 172 -23.89 28.83 14.14
C PRO A 172 -25.13 28.70 13.24
N TYR A 173 -24.93 28.35 11.97
CA TYR A 173 -25.99 28.19 10.97
C TYR A 173 -26.70 26.81 11.06
N GLY A 174 -27.92 26.73 10.53
CA GLY A 174 -28.70 25.50 10.31
C GLY A 174 -28.59 24.97 8.87
N GLU A 175 -29.56 24.16 8.41
CA GLU A 175 -29.53 23.49 7.09
C GLU A 175 -29.31 24.46 5.92
N ALA A 176 -28.38 24.09 5.03
CA ALA A 176 -28.17 24.70 3.72
C ALA A 176 -28.84 23.85 2.64
N LYS A 177 -29.51 24.47 1.67
CA LYS A 177 -30.27 23.77 0.63
C LYS A 177 -30.09 24.46 -0.72
N ASP A 178 -29.85 23.67 -1.76
CA ASP A 178 -29.97 24.11 -3.15
C ASP A 178 -31.43 24.53 -3.41
N ILE A 179 -31.61 25.71 -4.01
CA ILE A 179 -32.93 26.26 -4.37
C ILE A 179 -33.14 26.41 -5.88
N GLY A 180 -32.21 25.91 -6.69
CA GLY A 180 -32.15 26.11 -8.14
C GLY A 180 -31.54 27.46 -8.51
N ASP A 181 -31.25 27.64 -9.78
CA ASP A 181 -30.80 28.90 -10.39
C ASP A 181 -31.94 29.94 -10.38
N LEU A 182 -31.94 30.84 -9.39
CA LEU A 182 -32.98 31.86 -9.23
C LEU A 182 -32.72 33.11 -10.06
N ASP A 183 -31.47 33.40 -10.43
CA ASP A 183 -31.12 34.57 -11.24
C ASP A 183 -30.91 34.28 -12.73
N GLY A 184 -30.94 33.01 -13.13
CA GLY A 184 -30.89 32.56 -14.51
C GLY A 184 -29.48 32.53 -15.08
N ASN A 185 -28.45 32.46 -14.24
CA ASN A 185 -27.04 32.48 -14.67
C ASN A 185 -26.48 31.08 -15.00
N GLY A 186 -27.30 30.03 -14.89
CA GLY A 186 -26.93 28.65 -15.15
C GLY A 186 -26.31 27.93 -13.96
N THR A 187 -26.16 28.59 -12.81
CA THR A 187 -25.63 28.02 -11.56
C THR A 187 -26.73 27.96 -10.53
N ASN A 188 -26.89 26.81 -9.86
CA ASN A 188 -27.89 26.72 -8.79
C ASN A 188 -27.51 27.57 -7.58
N ASP A 189 -28.47 28.31 -7.04
CA ASP A 189 -28.29 29.16 -5.88
C ASP A 189 -28.48 28.40 -4.56
N LEU A 190 -27.99 28.98 -3.46
CA LEU A 190 -28.01 28.35 -2.15
C LEU A 190 -28.86 29.15 -1.16
N ILE A 191 -29.70 28.46 -0.38
CA ILE A 191 -30.36 29.03 0.78
C ILE A 191 -29.78 28.45 2.07
N VAL A 192 -29.54 29.30 3.07
CA VAL A 192 -29.05 28.89 4.38
C VAL A 192 -29.98 29.43 5.46
N GLY A 193 -30.47 28.51 6.31
CA GLY A 193 -31.25 28.87 7.49
C GLY A 193 -30.35 29.21 8.69
N ASN A 194 -30.68 30.26 9.42
CA ASN A 194 -30.13 30.55 10.75
C ASN A 194 -31.28 30.56 11.77
N PRO A 195 -31.45 29.47 12.54
CA PRO A 195 -32.59 29.33 13.44
C PRO A 195 -32.49 30.13 14.76
N GLU A 196 -31.36 30.78 15.07
CA GLU A 196 -31.22 31.57 16.30
C GLU A 196 -31.59 33.06 16.12
N ASN A 197 -31.71 33.80 17.24
CA ASN A 197 -31.98 35.24 17.31
C ASN A 197 -33.13 35.77 16.42
N GLY A 198 -34.24 35.03 16.36
CA GLY A 198 -35.46 35.44 15.66
C GLY A 198 -35.69 34.78 14.31
N GLY A 199 -34.79 33.89 13.87
CA GLY A 199 -34.94 33.11 12.65
C GLY A 199 -34.69 33.94 11.40
N LYS A 200 -33.60 33.65 10.67
CA LYS A 200 -33.26 34.32 9.41
C LYS A 200 -33.00 33.27 8.35
N ILE A 201 -33.36 33.58 7.10
CA ILE A 201 -32.98 32.81 5.93
C ILE A 201 -32.19 33.74 5.00
N THR A 202 -31.07 33.28 4.48
CA THR A 202 -30.22 34.03 3.54
C THR A 202 -30.09 33.24 2.25
N ILE A 203 -30.29 33.90 1.11
CA ILE A 203 -30.12 33.34 -0.23
C ILE A 203 -28.83 33.89 -0.82
N TYR A 204 -27.98 33.00 -1.35
CA TYR A 204 -26.72 33.28 -2.02
C TYR A 204 -26.89 32.97 -3.50
N PHE A 205 -26.69 34.00 -4.32
CA PHE A 205 -26.62 33.86 -5.77
C PHE A 205 -25.20 33.47 -6.17
N LEU A 206 -25.03 32.36 -6.88
CA LEU A 206 -23.72 31.78 -7.22
C LEU A 206 -23.45 31.94 -8.72
N GLU A 207 -22.21 32.18 -9.15
CA GLU A 207 -21.84 32.31 -10.57
C GLU A 207 -20.66 31.37 -10.89
N ASN A 208 -20.71 30.73 -12.06
CA ASN A 208 -19.69 29.77 -12.50
C ASN A 208 -18.50 30.49 -13.15
N ASN A 209 -17.31 30.40 -12.54
CA ASN A 209 -16.07 30.98 -13.09
C ASN A 209 -15.35 29.96 -13.99
N GLN A 210 -15.80 29.81 -15.24
CA GLN A 210 -15.01 29.17 -16.29
C GLN A 210 -14.24 30.25 -17.08
N SER A 211 -12.91 30.20 -17.07
CA SER A 211 -12.09 30.96 -18.03
C SER A 211 -12.27 30.33 -19.42
N SER A 212 -13.01 31.01 -20.30
CA SER A 212 -13.12 30.63 -21.70
C SER A 212 -11.83 30.98 -22.45
N GLU A 213 -11.03 29.97 -22.80
CA GLU A 213 -10.14 30.02 -23.96
C GLU A 213 -10.81 29.29 -25.13
N ASP A 214 -11.23 30.09 -26.11
CA ASP A 214 -11.40 29.86 -27.55
C ASP A 214 -12.08 28.59 -28.08
N GLU A 215 -13.27 28.77 -28.68
CA GLU A 215 -13.53 28.24 -30.02
C GLU A 215 -14.05 29.35 -30.94
N ASP A 216 -13.36 29.48 -32.08
CA ASP A 216 -13.66 30.33 -33.21
C ASP A 216 -15.12 30.22 -33.68
N ASP A 217 -15.76 31.36 -33.97
CA ASP A 217 -16.59 31.42 -35.17
C ASP A 217 -16.48 32.75 -35.93
N ASN A 218 -16.04 32.56 -37.15
CA ASN A 218 -15.70 33.47 -38.22
C ASN A 218 -16.91 34.31 -38.70
N SER A 219 -16.88 35.63 -38.52
CA SER A 219 -17.44 36.57 -39.53
C SER A 219 -16.97 38.00 -39.30
N GLY A 220 -16.24 38.56 -40.27
CA GLY A 220 -15.84 39.97 -40.20
C GLY A 220 -14.75 40.35 -41.18
N ALA A 221 -15.13 40.59 -42.43
CA ALA A 221 -14.26 41.03 -43.49
C ALA A 221 -13.72 42.46 -43.30
N GLY A 222 -12.49 42.68 -43.78
CA GLY A 222 -12.21 43.85 -44.62
C GLY A 222 -11.57 45.07 -43.98
N ASP A 223 -10.36 45.32 -44.45
CA ASP A 223 -9.78 46.63 -44.80
C ASP A 223 -9.13 47.50 -43.72
N ASN A 224 -7.80 47.55 -43.87
CA ASN A 224 -6.99 48.73 -44.18
C ASN A 224 -6.31 49.57 -43.08
N GLU A 225 -4.99 49.68 -43.33
CA GLU A 225 -4.12 50.85 -43.25
C GLU A 225 -3.28 51.09 -41.98
N ASN A 226 -1.96 50.86 -42.17
CA ASN A 226 -0.83 51.75 -41.89
C ASN A 226 -0.85 52.62 -40.62
N GLU A 227 0.19 52.49 -39.79
CA GLU A 227 1.32 53.44 -39.78
C GLU A 227 2.43 53.02 -38.79
N ASP A 228 3.65 52.93 -39.35
CA ASP A 228 4.94 53.45 -38.88
C ASP A 228 5.52 53.22 -37.46
N ILE A 229 6.69 52.57 -37.51
CA ILE A 229 8.02 52.95 -36.96
C ILE A 229 8.25 52.96 -35.45
N GLY A 230 9.26 52.19 -35.03
CA GLY A 230 9.93 52.36 -33.74
C GLY A 230 11.06 51.37 -33.46
N ASP A 231 12.18 51.57 -34.16
CA ASP A 231 13.46 50.86 -34.14
C ASP A 231 14.11 50.70 -32.74
N GLY A 232 14.94 49.66 -32.54
CA GLY A 232 15.66 49.46 -31.27
C GLY A 232 16.53 48.20 -31.14
N ASN A 233 17.46 48.01 -32.08
CA ASN A 233 18.50 46.99 -32.19
C ASN A 233 19.06 46.27 -30.93
N SER A 234 19.15 44.95 -31.10
CA SER A 234 20.21 44.04 -30.65
C SER A 234 21.53 44.28 -31.40
N GLU A 235 22.68 44.08 -30.77
CA GLU A 235 23.87 43.55 -31.45
C GLU A 235 24.66 42.61 -30.51
N ASP A 236 24.83 41.39 -31.00
CA ASP A 236 25.84 40.41 -30.61
C ASP A 236 27.24 40.91 -30.94
N ASP A 237 28.27 40.43 -30.22
CA ASP A 237 29.47 39.91 -30.90
C ASP A 237 30.40 39.08 -29.98
N ASN A 238 30.49 37.80 -30.34
CA ASN A 238 31.69 36.98 -30.55
C ASN A 238 32.91 36.98 -29.59
N ALA A 239 33.12 35.76 -29.06
CA ALA A 239 34.31 34.90 -29.18
C ALA A 239 35.70 35.41 -28.78
N GLY A 240 36.32 34.68 -27.85
CA GLY A 240 37.76 34.72 -27.58
C GLY A 240 38.21 33.50 -26.79
N ASP A 241 38.80 32.54 -27.51
CA ASP A 241 39.54 31.38 -27.01
C ASP A 241 40.88 31.81 -26.37
N GLY A 242 41.40 31.04 -25.40
CA GLY A 242 42.65 31.38 -24.71
C GLY A 242 43.01 30.53 -23.49
N ASP A 243 43.53 29.33 -23.76
CA ASP A 243 44.31 28.44 -22.89
C ASP A 243 45.54 29.12 -22.26
N TYR A 244 45.89 28.79 -21.00
CA TYR A 244 47.27 28.62 -20.48
C TYR A 244 47.26 28.03 -19.04
N GLY A 245 47.60 26.74 -18.94
CA GLY A 245 48.83 26.25 -18.26
C GLY A 245 49.00 26.31 -16.72
N ASN A 246 49.05 25.11 -16.13
CA ASN A 246 49.99 24.56 -15.13
C ASN A 246 50.27 25.28 -13.79
N ASP A 247 50.15 24.56 -12.66
CA ASP A 247 51.32 23.93 -12.02
C ASP A 247 50.96 22.97 -10.87
N GLU A 248 51.90 22.05 -10.67
CA GLU A 248 51.89 20.84 -9.85
C GLU A 248 52.06 21.07 -8.33
N ASN A 249 51.64 20.08 -7.53
CA ASN A 249 52.54 19.15 -6.80
C ASN A 249 52.26 18.90 -5.29
N THR A 250 52.51 17.64 -4.94
CA THR A 250 52.95 17.02 -3.68
C THR A 250 51.94 16.51 -2.64
N GLY A 251 52.11 15.22 -2.29
CA GLY A 251 51.64 14.64 -1.03
C GLY A 251 51.55 13.11 -0.99
N ASP A 252 52.67 12.41 -1.18
CA ASP A 252 52.82 10.95 -0.94
C ASP A 252 52.66 10.58 0.54
N GLY A 253 52.19 9.35 0.78
CA GLY A 253 52.59 8.55 1.94
C GLY A 253 51.46 7.70 2.52
N ASP A 254 51.51 6.37 2.31
CA ASP A 254 51.53 5.42 3.43
C ASP A 254 51.79 3.98 2.94
N GLY A 255 52.81 3.37 3.53
CA GLY A 255 53.23 2.00 3.28
C GLY A 255 52.46 1.01 4.15
N ASN A 256 52.00 -0.07 3.52
CA ASN A 256 51.51 -1.26 4.22
C ASN A 256 52.66 -2.25 4.41
N GLY A 257 52.90 -2.59 5.67
CA GLY A 257 53.76 -3.70 6.08
C GLY A 257 52.95 -4.99 6.23
N ASP A 258 53.60 -6.08 5.82
CA ASP A 258 53.16 -7.46 5.86
C ASP A 258 52.74 -7.94 7.25
N SER A 259 51.76 -8.85 7.30
CA SER A 259 51.72 -9.87 8.35
C SER A 259 51.30 -11.21 7.77
N GLU A 260 52.08 -12.20 8.17
CA GLU A 260 52.21 -13.54 7.61
C GLU A 260 51.05 -14.45 7.99
N GLU A 261 50.63 -15.27 7.02
CA GLU A 261 49.89 -16.51 7.23
C GLU A 261 50.75 -17.52 8.01
N ASN A 262 50.14 -18.23 8.97
CA ASN A 262 50.59 -19.58 9.30
C ASN A 262 49.50 -20.46 9.93
N ASN A 263 49.32 -21.60 9.25
CA ASN A 263 49.02 -22.95 9.76
C ASN A 263 47.61 -23.36 10.19
N ASN A 264 46.95 -24.03 9.23
CA ASN A 264 46.65 -25.47 9.23
C ASN A 264 46.63 -26.21 10.59
N GLY A 265 45.45 -26.70 10.96
CA GLY A 265 45.23 -27.79 11.90
C GLY A 265 44.18 -28.75 11.36
N ASN A 266 44.64 -29.78 10.63
CA ASN A 266 43.86 -30.88 10.11
C ASN A 266 43.48 -31.85 11.26
N GLY A 267 42.18 -32.09 11.46
CA GLY A 267 41.64 -33.02 12.45
C GLY A 267 40.57 -33.90 11.82
N ASN A 268 41.00 -35.07 11.36
CA ASN A 268 40.21 -36.06 10.65
C ASN A 268 39.78 -37.14 11.67
N ASP A 269 38.53 -37.10 12.15
CA ASP A 269 37.97 -38.17 12.99
C ASP A 269 36.70 -38.73 12.35
N ASN A 270 36.88 -39.87 11.69
CA ASN A 270 35.81 -40.78 11.33
C ASN A 270 35.29 -41.46 12.60
N ASN A 271 34.06 -41.16 13.01
CA ASN A 271 33.32 -42.02 13.94
C ASN A 271 31.93 -42.33 13.40
N THR A 272 31.81 -43.52 12.81
CA THR A 272 30.55 -44.18 12.49
C THR A 272 29.85 -44.59 13.79
N GLY A 273 28.87 -43.80 14.20
CA GLY A 273 28.02 -44.07 15.36
C GLY A 273 26.56 -43.80 15.01
N ASN A 274 25.77 -44.86 15.04
CA ASN A 274 24.33 -44.90 14.77
C ASN A 274 23.58 -43.95 15.72
N GLY A 275 23.29 -42.72 15.27
CA GLY A 275 22.47 -41.74 15.98
C GLY A 275 21.03 -41.83 15.48
N SER A 276 20.12 -42.17 16.38
CA SER A 276 18.68 -42.12 16.19
C SER A 276 18.23 -40.74 15.68
N ASN A 277 17.39 -40.74 14.63
CA ASN A 277 16.63 -39.61 14.11
C ASN A 277 15.71 -39.00 15.20
N GLU A 278 16.26 -38.20 16.11
CA GLU A 278 15.47 -37.32 17.00
C GLU A 278 15.75 -35.83 16.71
N ASP A 279 16.76 -35.48 15.92
CA ASP A 279 17.11 -34.09 15.59
C ASP A 279 16.43 -33.53 14.32
N ASN A 280 15.70 -34.36 13.55
CA ASN A 280 15.02 -33.95 12.31
C ASN A 280 13.59 -33.40 12.52
N ASP A 281 13.08 -33.40 13.75
CA ASP A 281 11.66 -33.08 14.03
C ASP A 281 11.37 -31.58 14.22
N ASN A 282 12.35 -30.69 14.05
CA ASN A 282 12.18 -29.25 14.35
C ASN A 282 12.68 -28.31 13.23
N ILE A 283 12.54 -28.72 11.97
CA ILE A 283 12.81 -27.89 10.80
C ILE A 283 11.51 -27.17 10.39
N GLU A 284 11.57 -25.85 10.31
CA GLU A 284 10.48 -25.01 9.80
C GLU A 284 10.79 -24.62 8.36
N VAL A 285 9.91 -25.01 7.44
CA VAL A 285 9.98 -24.62 6.03
C VAL A 285 8.79 -23.72 5.70
N SER A 286 9.09 -22.50 5.24
CA SER A 286 8.11 -21.57 4.70
C SER A 286 8.12 -21.53 3.17
N GLY A 287 6.94 -21.32 2.58
CA GLY A 287 6.77 -21.13 1.15
C GLY A 287 6.14 -19.78 0.83
N PHE A 288 6.70 -19.08 -0.15
CA PHE A 288 6.17 -17.79 -0.63
C PHE A 288 5.13 -17.98 -1.74
N ILE A 289 4.00 -17.28 -1.68
CA ILE A 289 2.97 -17.25 -2.72
C ILE A 289 2.98 -15.87 -3.37
N TYR A 290 3.31 -15.86 -4.67
CA TYR A 290 3.17 -14.69 -5.53
C TYR A 290 1.87 -14.82 -6.34
N PRO A 291 0.92 -13.85 -6.27
CA PRO A 291 -0.47 -14.03 -6.73
C PRO A 291 -0.65 -14.48 -8.18
N SER A 292 0.18 -13.94 -9.08
CA SER A 292 0.03 -14.14 -10.53
C SER A 292 0.90 -15.26 -11.10
N TYR A 293 1.72 -15.91 -10.28
CA TYR A 293 2.84 -16.68 -10.80
C TYR A 293 2.47 -18.07 -11.33
N SER A 294 1.44 -18.70 -10.74
CA SER A 294 1.00 -20.04 -11.14
C SER A 294 -0.46 -20.29 -10.77
N GLU A 295 -1.21 -20.89 -11.70
CA GLU A 295 -2.57 -21.40 -11.45
C GLU A 295 -2.62 -22.53 -10.40
N ASP A 296 -1.50 -23.22 -10.19
CA ASP A 296 -1.43 -24.38 -9.29
C ASP A 296 -0.94 -24.02 -7.88
N VAL A 297 -0.68 -22.75 -7.58
CA VAL A 297 0.03 -22.36 -6.34
C VAL A 297 -0.70 -22.76 -5.07
N ILE A 298 -2.04 -22.66 -5.04
CA ILE A 298 -2.85 -23.09 -3.88
C ILE A 298 -2.87 -24.62 -3.77
N SER A 299 -2.94 -25.32 -4.91
CA SER A 299 -2.88 -26.79 -4.96
C SER A 299 -1.53 -27.32 -4.45
N GLU A 300 -0.42 -26.62 -4.74
CA GLU A 300 0.90 -26.93 -4.19
C GLU A 300 0.93 -26.86 -2.67
N VAL A 301 0.33 -25.82 -2.09
CA VAL A 301 0.25 -25.67 -0.63
C VAL A 301 -0.55 -26.81 0.00
N ILE A 302 -1.68 -27.19 -0.60
CA ILE A 302 -2.52 -28.30 -0.12
C ILE A 302 -1.74 -29.62 -0.11
N ASN A 303 -0.96 -29.87 -1.16
CA ASN A 303 -0.21 -31.12 -1.33
C ASN A 303 1.00 -31.20 -0.39
N TYR A 304 1.77 -30.11 -0.29
CA TYR A 304 3.00 -30.11 0.51
C TYR A 304 2.76 -29.89 2.00
N LYS A 305 1.88 -28.94 2.33
CA LYS A 305 1.63 -28.46 3.70
C LYS A 305 2.91 -27.95 4.39
N PRO A 306 3.51 -26.85 3.89
CA PRO A 306 4.69 -26.27 4.55
C PRO A 306 4.35 -25.83 5.97
N ASN A 307 5.34 -25.69 6.85
CA ASN A 307 5.10 -25.23 8.21
C ASN A 307 4.54 -23.80 8.25
N LYS A 308 4.92 -22.98 7.27
CA LYS A 308 4.52 -21.58 7.15
C LYS A 308 4.27 -21.17 5.69
N ILE A 309 3.32 -20.26 5.49
CA ILE A 309 3.00 -19.65 4.21
C ILE A 309 3.11 -18.13 4.33
N ASN A 310 3.84 -17.55 3.38
CA ASN A 310 3.98 -16.12 3.18
C ASN A 310 3.21 -15.76 1.90
N ALA A 311 1.96 -15.31 2.03
CA ALA A 311 1.13 -14.99 0.87
C ALA A 311 1.08 -13.49 0.62
N GLU A 312 1.54 -13.04 -0.54
CA GLU A 312 1.53 -11.62 -0.92
C GLU A 312 0.11 -11.15 -1.25
N PHE A 313 -0.68 -10.94 -0.20
CA PHE A 313 -1.99 -10.32 -0.29
C PHE A 313 -1.93 -8.80 -0.26
N HIS A 314 -0.78 -8.21 0.06
CA HIS A 314 -0.66 -6.77 0.11
C HIS A 314 0.60 -6.28 -0.58
N ARG A 315 0.48 -5.08 -1.13
CA ARG A 315 1.60 -4.25 -1.53
C ARG A 315 1.36 -2.81 -1.09
N ILE A 316 2.42 -2.03 -1.03
CA ILE A 316 2.31 -0.59 -0.82
C ILE A 316 2.62 0.11 -2.14
N ASP A 317 1.71 0.98 -2.57
CA ASP A 317 1.88 1.75 -3.81
C ASP A 317 2.97 2.83 -3.67
N VAL A 318 3.30 3.49 -4.77
CA VAL A 318 4.32 4.56 -4.79
C VAL A 318 3.96 5.78 -3.96
N PHE A 319 2.69 5.90 -3.56
CA PHE A 319 2.20 6.95 -2.69
C PHE A 319 2.21 6.52 -1.21
N GLY A 320 2.57 5.28 -0.88
CA GLY A 320 2.59 4.80 0.51
C GLY A 320 1.22 4.34 1.02
N ASN A 321 0.28 4.01 0.13
CA ASN A 321 -1.02 3.43 0.48
C ASN A 321 -0.97 1.90 0.37
N LEU A 322 -1.66 1.22 1.28
CA LEU A 322 -1.81 -0.23 1.23
C LEU A 322 -2.80 -0.61 0.12
N VAL A 323 -2.44 -1.61 -0.67
CA VAL A 323 -3.26 -2.18 -1.74
C VAL A 323 -3.43 -3.67 -1.48
N LEU A 324 -4.67 -4.12 -1.42
CA LEU A 324 -5.02 -5.53 -1.34
C LEU A 324 -4.89 -6.16 -2.73
N MET A 325 -4.14 -7.25 -2.82
CA MET A 325 -3.90 -8.01 -4.03
C MET A 325 -4.88 -9.19 -4.09
N ASP A 326 -6.10 -8.93 -4.57
CA ASP A 326 -7.17 -9.91 -4.65
C ASP A 326 -6.98 -10.95 -5.78
N GLU A 327 -7.62 -12.10 -5.63
CA GLU A 327 -7.55 -13.22 -6.58
C GLU A 327 -8.01 -12.84 -8.00
N GLY A 328 -9.06 -12.02 -8.11
CA GLY A 328 -9.67 -11.65 -9.39
C GLY A 328 -8.79 -10.73 -10.23
N THR A 329 -8.07 -9.81 -9.59
CA THR A 329 -7.20 -8.83 -10.25
C THR A 329 -5.76 -9.33 -10.39
N TRP A 330 -5.23 -10.01 -9.37
CA TRP A 330 -3.80 -10.33 -9.26
C TRP A 330 -3.48 -11.80 -9.52
N GLY A 331 -4.49 -12.65 -9.69
CA GLY A 331 -4.32 -14.04 -10.04
C GLY A 331 -4.58 -15.00 -8.87
N PRO A 332 -4.54 -16.31 -9.15
CA PRO A 332 -5.10 -17.35 -8.28
C PRO A 332 -4.43 -17.49 -6.91
N GLY A 333 -3.22 -16.97 -6.72
CA GLY A 333 -2.57 -16.91 -5.40
C GLY A 333 -2.94 -15.68 -4.56
N GLY A 334 -3.74 -14.76 -5.11
CA GLY A 334 -4.16 -13.53 -4.46
C GLY A 334 -5.18 -13.76 -3.35
N TYR A 335 -5.55 -12.68 -2.65
CA TYR A 335 -6.51 -12.75 -1.56
C TYR A 335 -7.90 -13.12 -2.06
N SER A 336 -8.44 -14.18 -1.49
CA SER A 336 -9.87 -14.46 -1.45
C SER A 336 -10.17 -15.17 -0.13
N ARG A 337 -11.46 -15.16 0.27
CA ARG A 337 -11.85 -15.87 1.49
C ARG A 337 -11.57 -17.37 1.35
N GLU A 338 -11.79 -17.94 0.17
CA GLU A 338 -11.52 -19.34 -0.12
C GLU A 338 -10.03 -19.66 -0.01
N ASN A 339 -9.15 -18.80 -0.55
CA ASN A 339 -7.71 -18.97 -0.40
C ASN A 339 -7.28 -18.90 1.07
N ILE A 340 -7.74 -17.93 1.85
CA ILE A 340 -7.40 -17.88 3.29
C ILE A 340 -7.86 -19.14 4.02
N GLU A 341 -9.11 -19.57 3.84
CA GLU A 341 -9.61 -20.77 4.53
C GLU A 341 -8.83 -22.03 4.09
N THR A 342 -8.45 -22.10 2.81
CA THR A 342 -7.62 -23.18 2.27
C THR A 342 -6.24 -23.20 2.94
N LEU A 343 -5.54 -22.06 2.98
CA LEU A 343 -4.22 -21.94 3.61
C LEU A 343 -4.27 -22.25 5.10
N LYS A 344 -5.34 -21.85 5.80
CA LYS A 344 -5.52 -22.20 7.22
C LYS A 344 -5.77 -23.69 7.42
N SER A 345 -6.40 -24.37 6.47
CA SER A 345 -6.70 -25.80 6.55
C SER A 345 -5.49 -26.72 6.41
N THR A 346 -4.34 -26.21 5.95
CA THR A 346 -3.12 -27.02 5.78
C THR A 346 -2.32 -27.23 7.06
N ASN A 347 -2.76 -26.69 8.20
CA ASN A 347 -2.04 -26.62 9.47
C ASN A 347 -0.75 -25.79 9.42
N SER A 348 -0.61 -24.92 8.41
CA SER A 348 0.50 -23.99 8.28
C SER A 348 0.25 -22.73 9.10
N GLU A 349 1.30 -22.08 9.60
CA GLU A 349 1.20 -20.68 9.97
C GLU A 349 0.98 -19.83 8.72
N VAL A 350 -0.02 -18.95 8.72
CA VAL A 350 -0.37 -18.13 7.53
C VAL A 350 -0.04 -16.68 7.80
N TYR A 351 0.76 -16.09 6.92
CA TYR A 351 1.12 -14.68 6.95
C TYR A 351 0.59 -13.99 5.71
N THR A 352 0.13 -12.75 5.86
CA THR A 352 0.10 -11.84 4.72
C THR A 352 1.47 -11.23 4.56
N THR A 353 2.05 -11.34 3.38
CA THR A 353 3.19 -10.52 2.98
C THR A 353 2.69 -9.17 2.48
N VAL A 354 3.37 -8.12 2.90
CA VAL A 354 3.24 -6.76 2.37
C VAL A 354 4.52 -6.38 1.63
N THR A 355 4.43 -6.21 0.32
CA THR A 355 5.58 -5.86 -0.52
C THR A 355 5.72 -4.36 -0.75
N GLY A 356 6.95 -3.90 -0.96
CA GLY A 356 7.24 -2.50 -1.29
C GLY A 356 8.63 -2.31 -1.87
N MET A 357 8.83 -1.20 -2.57
CA MET A 357 10.13 -0.77 -3.12
C MET A 357 10.47 0.62 -2.58
N LYS A 358 11.62 1.20 -2.94
CA LYS A 358 12.10 2.49 -2.41
C LYS A 358 11.05 3.60 -2.29
N PRO A 359 10.13 3.84 -3.26
CA PRO A 359 9.13 4.89 -3.13
C PRO A 359 8.29 4.78 -1.85
N VAL A 360 8.07 3.57 -1.34
CA VAL A 360 7.32 3.31 -0.10
C VAL A 360 8.04 3.93 1.10
N VAL A 361 9.34 3.65 1.27
CA VAL A 361 10.11 4.22 2.39
C VAL A 361 10.26 5.74 2.26
N THR A 362 10.31 6.27 1.03
CA THR A 362 10.23 7.72 0.79
C THR A 362 8.88 8.30 1.25
N ALA A 363 7.77 7.63 0.95
CA ALA A 363 6.45 8.06 1.40
C ALA A 363 6.32 7.99 2.93
N PHE A 364 6.86 6.93 3.54
CA PHE A 364 6.91 6.75 4.98
C PHE A 364 7.77 7.81 5.66
N SER A 365 8.95 8.14 5.13
CA SER A 365 9.81 9.18 5.73
C SER A 365 9.15 10.56 5.71
N LYS A 366 8.38 10.85 4.67
CA LYS A 366 7.60 12.10 4.54
C LYS A 366 6.33 12.13 5.40
N SER A 367 5.80 10.99 5.81
CA SER A 367 4.53 10.93 6.54
C SER A 367 4.52 9.81 7.58
N TRP A 368 4.63 10.20 8.85
CA TRP A 368 4.43 9.27 9.97
C TRP A 368 3.02 8.67 9.99
N LEU A 369 2.03 9.42 9.50
CA LEU A 369 0.65 8.97 9.43
C LEU A 369 0.48 7.79 8.46
N LYS A 370 1.19 7.79 7.32
CA LYS A 370 1.16 6.64 6.38
C LYS A 370 1.67 5.37 7.04
N ARG A 371 2.73 5.46 7.83
CA ARG A 371 3.25 4.31 8.61
C ARG A 371 2.20 3.76 9.57
N VAL A 372 1.55 4.64 10.34
CA VAL A 372 0.52 4.25 11.32
C VAL A 372 -0.69 3.63 10.66
N LEU A 373 -1.15 4.17 9.53
CA LEU A 373 -2.32 3.65 8.80
C LEU A 373 -2.03 2.28 8.19
N VAL A 374 -0.89 2.12 7.52
CA VAL A 374 -0.50 0.82 6.97
C VAL A 374 -0.35 -0.21 8.09
N ALA A 375 0.28 0.16 9.20
CA ALA A 375 0.42 -0.75 10.35
C ALA A 375 -0.93 -1.15 10.96
N GLN A 376 -1.86 -0.21 11.09
CA GLN A 376 -3.22 -0.46 11.56
C GLN A 376 -3.97 -1.39 10.59
N GLU A 377 -3.96 -1.09 9.29
CA GLU A 377 -4.72 -1.83 8.30
C GLU A 377 -4.22 -3.27 8.14
N LEU A 378 -2.90 -3.48 8.16
CA LEU A 378 -2.31 -4.82 8.19
C LEU A 378 -2.69 -5.58 9.47
N THR A 379 -2.71 -4.90 10.63
CA THR A 379 -3.11 -5.52 11.90
C THR A 379 -4.58 -5.94 11.88
N ASP A 380 -5.46 -5.05 11.41
CA ASP A 380 -6.89 -5.33 11.29
C ASP A 380 -7.12 -6.52 10.35
N PHE A 381 -6.45 -6.54 9.19
CA PHE A 381 -6.54 -7.64 8.24
C PHE A 381 -6.19 -9.00 8.87
N VAL A 382 -5.08 -9.10 9.60
CA VAL A 382 -4.66 -10.38 10.20
C VAL A 382 -5.55 -10.81 11.37
N VAL A 383 -6.16 -9.86 12.08
CA VAL A 383 -7.11 -10.12 13.16
C VAL A 383 -8.44 -10.59 12.58
N GLU A 384 -8.97 -9.89 11.58
CA GLU A 384 -10.26 -10.19 10.95
C GLU A 384 -10.26 -11.51 10.19
N ASN A 385 -9.14 -11.84 9.53
CA ASN A 385 -8.98 -13.12 8.83
C ASN A 385 -8.48 -14.24 9.73
N ASP A 386 -8.13 -13.93 10.98
CA ASP A 386 -7.61 -14.88 11.95
C ASP A 386 -6.44 -15.69 11.37
N ILE A 387 -5.45 -14.99 10.83
CA ILE A 387 -4.18 -15.56 10.35
C ILE A 387 -3.04 -15.22 11.32
N THR A 388 -1.88 -15.83 11.15
CA THR A 388 -0.78 -15.81 12.13
C THR A 388 -0.16 -14.43 12.29
N GLY A 389 0.05 -13.71 11.19
CA GLY A 389 0.79 -12.45 11.27
C GLY A 389 1.06 -11.77 9.93
N VAL A 390 1.97 -10.80 9.99
CA VAL A 390 2.42 -10.01 8.83
C VAL A 390 3.88 -10.32 8.55
N ASP A 391 4.19 -10.46 7.27
CA ASP A 391 5.52 -10.58 6.72
C ASP A 391 5.83 -9.30 5.92
N VAL A 392 6.85 -8.55 6.32
CA VAL A 392 7.19 -7.26 5.69
C VAL A 392 8.31 -7.46 4.69
N ASP A 393 8.06 -7.12 3.44
CA ASP A 393 9.00 -7.27 2.32
C ASP A 393 9.15 -5.96 1.54
N ILE A 394 9.80 -4.98 2.19
CA ILE A 394 10.06 -3.67 1.60
C ILE A 394 11.54 -3.59 1.26
N GLU A 395 11.86 -3.52 -0.03
CA GLU A 395 13.19 -3.77 -0.58
C GLU A 395 13.89 -2.51 -1.15
N GLU A 396 14.96 -2.74 -1.93
CA GLU A 396 15.89 -1.72 -2.46
C GLU A 396 16.71 -1.01 -1.39
N PHE A 397 17.07 -1.74 -0.33
CA PHE A 397 17.79 -1.25 0.86
C PHE A 397 19.03 -0.38 0.54
N GLY A 398 19.76 -0.69 -0.54
CA GLY A 398 20.96 0.05 -0.94
C GLY A 398 20.69 1.45 -1.50
N LEU A 399 19.42 1.77 -1.80
CA LEU A 399 19.01 3.09 -2.31
C LEU A 399 18.45 4.01 -1.21
N TRP A 400 18.28 3.49 0.00
CA TRP A 400 17.63 4.24 1.07
C TRP A 400 18.56 5.32 1.61
N THR A 401 17.98 6.33 2.23
CA THR A 401 18.69 7.34 3.02
C THR A 401 18.65 6.97 4.52
N PRO A 402 19.43 7.65 5.39
CA PRO A 402 19.30 7.48 6.84
C PRO A 402 17.85 7.71 7.33
N LEU A 403 17.21 8.78 6.86
CA LEU A 403 15.84 9.13 7.24
C LEU A 403 14.81 8.07 6.79
N GLU A 404 15.00 7.46 5.63
CA GLU A 404 14.15 6.37 5.14
C GLU A 404 14.36 5.07 5.94
N SER A 405 15.59 4.79 6.35
CA SER A 405 15.90 3.65 7.23
C SER A 405 15.28 3.84 8.62
N ASP A 406 15.35 5.04 9.19
CA ASP A 406 14.68 5.41 10.46
C ASP A 406 13.15 5.32 10.34
N ALA A 407 12.59 5.74 9.21
CA ALA A 407 11.16 5.65 8.96
C ALA A 407 10.71 4.19 8.85
N TYR A 408 11.51 3.32 8.23
CA TYR A 408 11.24 1.89 8.13
C TYR A 408 11.27 1.22 9.51
N THR A 409 12.30 1.46 10.32
CA THR A 409 12.39 0.89 11.68
C THR A 409 11.26 1.39 12.59
N SER A 410 10.86 2.66 12.44
CA SER A 410 9.68 3.22 13.10
C SER A 410 8.38 2.53 12.68
N PHE A 411 8.23 2.20 11.39
CA PHE A 411 7.08 1.44 10.89
C PHE A 411 7.06 0.03 11.48
N LEU A 412 8.20 -0.67 11.52
CA LEU A 412 8.30 -2.00 12.13
C LEU A 412 7.95 -1.99 13.62
N TYR A 413 8.38 -0.96 14.35
CA TYR A 413 8.03 -0.80 15.76
C TYR A 413 6.51 -0.64 15.95
N GLU A 414 5.88 0.23 15.15
CA GLU A 414 4.44 0.48 15.20
C GLU A 414 3.63 -0.78 14.85
N LEU A 415 4.00 -1.44 13.75
CA LEU A 415 3.36 -2.67 13.30
C LEU A 415 3.55 -3.80 14.31
N GLY A 416 4.78 -4.07 14.74
CA GLY A 416 5.09 -5.13 15.69
C GLY A 416 4.36 -4.96 17.02
N THR A 417 4.29 -3.73 17.54
CA THR A 417 3.55 -3.41 18.78
C THR A 417 2.07 -3.77 18.65
N ARG A 418 1.44 -3.40 17.53
CA ARG A 418 0.02 -3.65 17.27
C ARG A 418 -0.27 -5.13 17.07
N LEU A 419 0.59 -5.84 16.34
CA LEU A 419 0.48 -7.27 16.12
C LEU A 419 0.58 -8.03 17.44
N HIS A 420 1.61 -7.76 18.25
CA HIS A 420 1.83 -8.43 19.52
C HIS A 420 0.71 -8.15 20.52
N ALA A 421 0.17 -6.93 20.56
CA ALA A 421 -1.01 -6.59 21.37
C ALA A 421 -2.26 -7.41 21.02
N ASN A 422 -2.32 -7.98 19.80
CA ASN A 422 -3.39 -8.84 19.32
C ASN A 422 -2.98 -10.33 19.22
N GLY A 423 -1.84 -10.71 19.80
CA GLY A 423 -1.33 -12.09 19.75
C GLY A 423 -0.93 -12.55 18.34
N LYS A 424 -0.59 -11.62 17.45
CA LYS A 424 -0.12 -11.85 16.08
C LYS A 424 1.40 -11.70 15.99
N LYS A 425 2.00 -12.26 14.94
CA LYS A 425 3.46 -12.29 14.75
C LYS A 425 3.95 -11.36 13.63
N LEU A 426 5.21 -10.93 13.70
CA LEU A 426 5.89 -10.13 12.68
C LEU A 426 7.10 -10.87 12.10
N THR A 427 7.12 -11.06 10.79
CA THR A 427 8.32 -11.45 10.01
C THR A 427 8.84 -10.24 9.25
N VAL A 428 10.15 -10.09 9.16
CA VAL A 428 10.80 -9.00 8.42
C VAL A 428 11.82 -9.58 7.45
N ASN A 429 11.65 -9.30 6.16
CA ASN A 429 12.61 -9.64 5.12
C ASN A 429 13.75 -8.63 5.16
N ILE A 430 14.99 -9.11 5.14
CA ILE A 430 16.21 -8.29 5.28
C ILE A 430 17.27 -8.71 4.25
N PRO A 431 18.15 -7.78 3.81
CA PRO A 431 19.15 -8.07 2.79
C PRO A 431 20.20 -9.06 3.30
N ALA A 432 20.88 -9.73 2.37
CA ALA A 432 21.92 -10.72 2.67
C ALA A 432 23.29 -10.06 2.93
N ILE A 433 23.53 -9.67 4.19
CA ILE A 433 24.78 -9.05 4.62
C ILE A 433 25.72 -10.12 5.19
N GLY A 434 26.89 -10.30 4.56
CA GLY A 434 27.86 -11.34 4.92
C GLY A 434 29.11 -10.82 5.63
N SER A 435 29.28 -9.51 5.76
CA SER A 435 30.43 -8.88 6.41
C SER A 435 30.14 -7.42 6.75
N GLU A 436 31.01 -6.83 7.56
CA GLU A 436 30.94 -5.39 7.86
C GLU A 436 31.07 -4.54 6.60
N LYS A 437 31.95 -4.93 5.67
CA LYS A 437 32.12 -4.26 4.38
C LYS A 437 30.87 -4.33 3.51
N ASP A 438 30.17 -5.47 3.50
CA ASP A 438 28.89 -5.56 2.79
C ASP A 438 27.85 -4.64 3.44
N SER A 439 27.89 -4.53 4.77
CA SER A 439 26.95 -3.68 5.51
C SER A 439 27.08 -2.21 5.09
N GLU A 440 28.26 -1.74 4.69
CA GLU A 440 28.52 -0.34 4.28
C GLU A 440 27.63 0.11 3.10
N TRP A 441 27.12 -0.81 2.30
CA TRP A 441 26.18 -0.53 1.21
C TRP A 441 24.78 -0.11 1.69
N TYR A 442 24.45 -0.36 2.96
CA TYR A 442 23.13 -0.14 3.52
C TYR A 442 23.20 0.83 4.69
N TYR A 443 22.28 1.78 4.74
CA TYR A 443 22.08 2.58 5.95
C TYR A 443 21.40 1.77 7.05
N LEU A 444 20.44 0.92 6.68
CA LEU A 444 19.81 -0.04 7.57
C LEU A 444 20.81 -1.16 7.94
N LYS A 445 21.07 -1.34 9.24
CA LYS A 445 22.01 -2.33 9.79
C LYS A 445 21.27 -3.42 10.54
N TYR A 446 21.89 -4.60 10.64
CA TYR A 446 21.34 -5.67 11.49
C TYR A 446 21.22 -5.26 12.96
N ASN A 447 22.10 -4.37 13.46
CA ASN A 447 22.01 -3.83 14.81
C ASN A 447 20.71 -3.03 15.05
N ASP A 448 20.12 -2.43 14.03
CA ASP A 448 18.87 -1.66 14.18
C ASP A 448 17.70 -2.59 14.57
N PHE A 449 17.76 -3.85 14.14
CA PHE A 449 16.78 -4.88 14.50
C PHE A 449 17.04 -5.55 15.85
N ASN A 450 18.26 -5.46 16.39
CA ASN A 450 18.64 -6.03 17.69
C ASN A 450 18.52 -5.00 18.84
N THR A 451 17.75 -3.94 18.64
CA THR A 451 17.51 -2.93 19.67
C THR A 451 16.59 -3.47 20.77
N THR A 452 16.83 -3.07 22.02
CA THR A 452 16.03 -3.44 23.21
C THR A 452 15.50 -2.18 23.91
N GLY A 453 14.61 -2.36 24.90
CA GLY A 453 14.01 -1.25 25.66
C GLY A 453 12.71 -0.74 25.05
N THR A 454 12.30 0.47 25.43
CA THR A 454 10.97 1.02 25.11
C THR A 454 10.65 1.03 23.62
N TYR A 455 11.65 1.27 22.76
CA TYR A 455 11.50 1.30 21.30
C TYR A 455 12.27 0.17 20.58
N GLY A 456 12.60 -0.90 21.31
CA GLY A 456 13.43 -1.99 20.77
C GLY A 456 12.66 -2.92 19.82
N LEU A 457 13.26 -3.25 18.68
CA LEU A 457 12.67 -4.16 17.68
C LEU A 457 12.90 -5.64 17.99
N SER A 458 13.93 -6.01 18.76
CA SER A 458 14.27 -7.41 19.03
C SER A 458 13.14 -8.19 19.70
N GLY A 459 12.33 -7.52 20.53
CA GLY A 459 11.16 -8.08 21.18
C GLY A 459 9.90 -8.14 20.30
N LEU A 460 9.88 -7.38 19.20
CA LEU A 460 8.71 -7.21 18.32
C LEU A 460 8.81 -8.04 17.03
N ILE A 461 10.02 -8.38 16.59
CA ILE A 461 10.24 -9.20 15.40
C ILE A 461 10.32 -10.67 15.83
N ASP A 462 9.45 -11.51 15.27
CA ASP A 462 9.40 -12.95 15.54
C ASP A 462 10.31 -13.74 14.59
N THR A 463 10.54 -13.24 13.39
CA THR A 463 11.43 -13.89 12.40
C THR A 463 12.15 -12.85 11.54
N TYR A 464 13.47 -13.00 11.43
CA TYR A 464 14.34 -12.30 10.49
C TYR A 464 14.52 -13.20 9.27
N LEU A 465 13.83 -12.92 8.18
CA LEU A 465 13.96 -13.68 6.93
C LEU A 465 15.06 -13.04 6.08
N ILE A 466 16.20 -13.71 5.96
CA ILE A 466 17.34 -13.20 5.19
C ILE A 466 17.26 -13.71 3.76
N MET A 467 17.15 -12.80 2.80
CA MET A 467 17.02 -13.09 1.38
C MET A 467 18.37 -13.42 0.74
N ALA A 468 18.97 -14.54 1.16
CA ALA A 468 20.33 -14.96 0.80
C ALA A 468 20.44 -15.59 -0.61
N TYR A 469 19.77 -15.01 -1.61
CA TYR A 469 19.79 -15.41 -3.01
C TYR A 469 20.08 -14.20 -3.92
N ASP A 470 19.94 -14.34 -5.24
CA ASP A 470 20.24 -13.30 -6.24
C ASP A 470 21.69 -12.80 -6.34
N TYR A 471 22.64 -13.61 -5.89
CA TYR A 471 24.07 -13.32 -6.09
C TYR A 471 24.43 -13.16 -7.58
N MET A 472 23.81 -13.91 -8.48
CA MET A 472 24.02 -13.71 -9.93
C MET A 472 23.52 -12.34 -10.41
N TYR A 473 22.46 -11.80 -9.82
CA TYR A 473 21.95 -10.48 -10.19
C TYR A 473 22.99 -9.39 -9.87
N ASP A 474 23.61 -9.48 -8.69
CA ASP A 474 24.59 -8.50 -8.21
C ASP A 474 25.98 -8.66 -8.85
N TYR A 475 26.42 -9.91 -9.08
CA TYR A 475 27.79 -10.23 -9.50
C TYR A 475 27.90 -10.68 -10.97
N GLY A 476 26.78 -10.69 -11.69
CA GLY A 476 26.72 -10.91 -13.12
C GLY A 476 26.41 -12.35 -13.54
N ILE A 477 25.89 -12.47 -14.75
CA ILE A 477 25.45 -13.74 -15.34
C ILE A 477 26.64 -14.67 -15.55
N GLY A 478 26.51 -15.88 -15.02
CA GLY A 478 27.56 -16.92 -15.01
C GLY A 478 27.89 -17.37 -13.58
N GLU A 479 27.70 -16.48 -12.61
CA GLU A 479 27.81 -16.82 -11.19
C GLU A 479 26.63 -17.67 -10.69
N PRO A 480 26.76 -18.38 -9.57
CA PRO A 480 25.62 -19.05 -8.96
C PRO A 480 24.56 -18.05 -8.48
N ILE A 481 23.29 -18.47 -8.47
CA ILE A 481 22.19 -17.63 -7.94
C ILE A 481 22.34 -17.51 -6.43
N GLN A 482 22.72 -18.61 -5.78
CA GLN A 482 22.97 -18.67 -4.35
C GLN A 482 24.18 -19.58 -4.06
N PRO A 483 25.40 -19.03 -4.08
CA PRO A 483 26.60 -19.76 -3.69
C PRO A 483 26.54 -20.17 -2.21
N LEU A 484 26.87 -21.42 -1.88
CA LEU A 484 26.86 -21.93 -0.50
C LEU A 484 27.85 -21.16 0.40
N GLU A 485 29.00 -20.79 -0.15
CA GLU A 485 30.00 -20.00 0.58
C GLU A 485 29.45 -18.63 0.97
N ARG A 486 28.72 -17.95 0.07
CA ARG A 486 28.04 -16.68 0.37
C ARG A 486 26.99 -16.86 1.46
N VAL A 487 26.13 -17.89 1.36
CA VAL A 487 25.13 -18.23 2.38
C VAL A 487 25.79 -18.46 3.75
N GLY A 488 26.93 -19.17 3.76
CA GLY A 488 27.71 -19.41 4.99
C GLY A 488 28.15 -18.11 5.67
N ARG A 489 28.75 -17.19 4.91
CA ARG A 489 29.17 -15.88 5.44
C ARG A 489 28.00 -15.05 5.97
N VAL A 490 26.87 -15.03 5.26
CA VAL A 490 25.65 -14.35 5.69
C VAL A 490 25.17 -14.93 7.02
N ILE A 491 25.09 -16.26 7.14
CA ILE A 491 24.69 -16.92 8.38
C ILE A 491 25.65 -16.60 9.53
N ASP A 492 26.97 -16.70 9.28
CA ASP A 492 27.99 -16.51 10.30
C ASP A 492 28.02 -15.05 10.79
N TYR A 493 27.85 -14.05 9.90
CA TYR A 493 27.71 -12.64 10.27
C TYR A 493 26.42 -12.37 11.05
N SER A 494 25.28 -12.89 10.57
CA SER A 494 23.96 -12.65 11.17
C SER A 494 23.88 -13.15 12.61
N LYS A 495 24.45 -14.31 12.91
CA LYS A 495 24.40 -14.92 14.26
C LYS A 495 25.19 -14.16 15.32
N ASN A 496 26.14 -13.33 14.91
CA ASN A 496 26.86 -12.47 15.85
C ASN A 496 26.01 -11.26 16.30
N ILE A 497 24.91 -10.97 15.60
CA ILE A 497 24.11 -9.76 15.79
C ILE A 497 22.66 -10.06 16.16
N LEU A 498 22.02 -11.01 15.48
CA LEU A 498 20.61 -11.35 15.64
C LEU A 498 20.44 -12.64 16.45
N ASP A 499 19.29 -12.78 17.11
CA ASP A 499 18.92 -14.05 17.78
C ASP A 499 18.81 -15.17 16.74
N ILE A 500 19.71 -16.16 16.86
CA ILE A 500 19.78 -17.33 15.98
C ILE A 500 18.44 -18.07 15.86
N ASN A 501 17.64 -18.10 16.91
CA ASN A 501 16.35 -18.79 16.91
C ASN A 501 15.30 -18.07 16.09
N LYS A 502 15.52 -16.82 15.72
CA LYS A 502 14.63 -16.01 14.88
C LYS A 502 15.10 -15.90 13.44
N ILE A 503 16.29 -16.39 13.10
CA ILE A 503 16.83 -16.30 11.73
C ILE A 503 16.20 -17.38 10.85
N SER A 504 15.65 -16.97 9.71
CA SER A 504 15.26 -17.83 8.60
C SER A 504 16.10 -17.48 7.36
N ILE A 505 16.53 -18.49 6.60
CA ILE A 505 17.36 -18.30 5.40
C ILE A 505 16.55 -18.61 4.14
N GLY A 506 16.50 -17.64 3.24
CA GLY A 506 15.89 -17.77 1.92
C GLY A 506 16.63 -18.76 1.01
N ILE A 507 15.91 -19.57 0.23
CA ILE A 507 16.41 -20.42 -0.84
C ILE A 507 15.64 -20.09 -2.12
N ASN A 508 16.36 -19.84 -3.23
CA ASN A 508 15.72 -19.67 -4.54
C ASN A 508 15.19 -21.02 -5.06
N SER A 509 13.96 -21.05 -5.57
CA SER A 509 13.38 -22.17 -6.33
C SER A 509 13.29 -21.91 -7.84
N TYR A 510 13.76 -20.75 -8.28
CA TYR A 510 13.79 -20.31 -9.67
C TYR A 510 15.20 -20.42 -10.25
N GLY A 511 15.30 -20.18 -11.55
CA GLY A 511 16.55 -20.05 -12.27
C GLY A 511 16.68 -18.73 -13.03
N TYR A 512 17.86 -18.53 -13.61
CA TYR A 512 18.18 -17.36 -14.41
C TYR A 512 18.71 -17.74 -15.79
N THR A 513 18.47 -16.85 -16.74
CA THR A 513 18.98 -16.94 -18.11
C THR A 513 19.51 -15.60 -18.57
N GLY A 514 20.53 -15.60 -19.43
CA GLY A 514 20.98 -14.41 -20.13
C GLY A 514 22.38 -14.59 -20.72
N ILE A 515 23.14 -13.51 -20.86
CA ILE A 515 24.44 -13.53 -21.55
C ILE A 515 25.55 -13.45 -20.50
N ASN A 516 26.51 -14.39 -20.53
CA ASN A 516 27.64 -14.40 -19.59
C ASN A 516 28.31 -13.02 -19.49
N GLY A 517 28.57 -12.56 -18.27
CA GLY A 517 29.24 -11.30 -17.97
C GLY A 517 28.36 -10.04 -18.01
N THR A 518 27.05 -10.15 -18.30
CA THR A 518 26.11 -9.02 -18.19
C THR A 518 25.33 -9.05 -16.87
N TYR A 519 24.61 -7.97 -16.54
CA TYR A 519 23.92 -7.75 -15.25
C TYR A 519 22.40 -7.61 -15.42
N SER A 520 21.81 -8.39 -16.32
CA SER A 520 20.35 -8.35 -16.55
C SER A 520 19.79 -9.76 -16.75
N PRO A 521 19.90 -10.62 -15.71
CA PRO A 521 19.37 -11.97 -15.80
C PRO A 521 17.84 -11.94 -15.91
N LYS A 522 17.28 -12.91 -16.65
CA LYS A 522 15.83 -13.11 -16.77
C LYS A 522 15.43 -14.29 -15.89
N ILE A 523 14.59 -14.02 -14.89
CA ILE A 523 14.01 -15.06 -14.03
C ILE A 523 13.18 -16.05 -14.83
N LYS A 524 13.30 -17.32 -14.50
CA LYS A 524 12.52 -18.41 -15.09
C LYS A 524 12.18 -19.46 -14.05
N THR A 525 10.99 -20.03 -14.16
CA THR A 525 10.59 -21.20 -13.37
C THR A 525 11.37 -22.44 -13.82
N TYR A 526 11.45 -23.47 -12.97
CA TYR A 526 12.00 -24.76 -13.38
C TYR A 526 11.33 -25.30 -14.66
N ASN A 527 10.00 -25.23 -14.73
CA ASN A 527 9.24 -25.70 -15.89
C ASN A 527 9.57 -24.90 -17.17
N GLN A 528 9.76 -23.58 -17.06
CA GLN A 528 10.17 -22.76 -18.19
C GLN A 528 11.59 -23.09 -18.65
N ILE A 529 12.54 -23.30 -17.72
CA ILE A 529 13.92 -23.65 -18.04
C ILE A 529 14.02 -25.04 -18.66
N LYS A 530 13.23 -26.01 -18.17
CA LYS A 530 13.17 -27.37 -18.71
C LYS A 530 12.81 -27.41 -20.20
N GLY A 531 12.06 -26.42 -20.70
CA GLY A 531 11.72 -26.28 -22.11
C GLY A 531 12.83 -25.72 -23.00
N ILE A 532 13.96 -25.29 -22.44
CA ILE A 532 15.04 -24.65 -23.21
C ILE A 532 15.94 -25.71 -23.85
N HIS A 533 16.39 -25.43 -25.08
CA HIS A 533 17.32 -26.29 -25.83
C HIS A 533 18.59 -26.61 -25.02
N ASN A 534 19.04 -27.87 -25.08
CA ASN A 534 20.16 -28.43 -24.33
C ASN A 534 19.97 -28.48 -22.80
N PHE A 535 18.74 -28.41 -22.27
CA PHE A 535 18.49 -28.60 -20.84
C PHE A 535 19.16 -29.87 -20.26
N SER A 536 19.16 -30.98 -21.01
CA SER A 536 19.76 -32.25 -20.59
C SER A 536 21.30 -32.24 -20.51
N SER A 537 21.98 -31.21 -21.04
CA SER A 537 23.44 -31.06 -20.88
C SER A 537 23.83 -30.29 -19.63
N ALA A 538 22.86 -29.88 -18.81
CA ALA A 538 23.15 -29.19 -17.56
C ALA A 538 24.02 -30.05 -16.63
N VAL A 539 24.98 -29.42 -15.99
CA VAL A 539 25.86 -30.05 -14.99
C VAL A 539 25.69 -29.36 -13.65
N ARG A 540 25.91 -30.09 -12.56
CA ARG A 540 25.79 -29.56 -11.20
C ARG A 540 27.02 -28.72 -10.85
N ASP A 541 26.79 -27.49 -10.42
CA ASP A 541 27.80 -26.61 -9.83
C ASP A 541 27.96 -26.94 -8.36
N VAL A 542 29.11 -27.50 -7.98
CA VAL A 542 29.42 -27.86 -6.59
C VAL A 542 29.44 -26.66 -5.64
N ARG A 543 29.58 -25.42 -6.16
CA ARG A 543 29.62 -24.20 -5.35
C ARG A 543 28.25 -23.81 -4.80
N SER A 544 27.16 -24.24 -5.43
CA SER A 544 25.78 -23.86 -5.07
C SER A 544 24.79 -25.02 -5.02
N GLY A 545 25.16 -26.19 -5.56
CA GLY A 545 24.23 -27.29 -5.79
C GLY A 545 23.27 -27.05 -6.97
N GLU A 546 23.39 -25.95 -7.70
CA GLU A 546 22.53 -25.62 -8.84
C GLU A 546 22.99 -26.32 -10.12
N MET A 547 22.09 -26.45 -11.09
CA MET A 547 22.37 -26.98 -12.41
C MET A 547 22.59 -25.83 -13.39
N TYR A 548 23.58 -25.92 -14.27
CA TYR A 548 23.81 -24.90 -15.30
C TYR A 548 24.35 -25.48 -16.61
N TRP A 549 24.19 -24.73 -17.70
CA TRP A 549 24.88 -24.97 -18.96
C TRP A 549 25.06 -23.67 -19.74
N ASN A 550 25.93 -23.72 -20.76
CA ASN A 550 26.10 -22.63 -21.71
C ASN A 550 25.71 -23.09 -23.12
N ASN A 551 25.20 -22.15 -23.92
CA ASN A 551 25.01 -22.32 -25.36
C ASN A 551 25.56 -21.08 -26.09
N GLY A 552 26.79 -21.18 -26.59
CA GLY A 552 27.56 -20.01 -26.99
C GLY A 552 27.77 -19.08 -25.78
N ASN A 553 27.42 -17.80 -25.93
CA ASN A 553 27.51 -16.81 -24.85
C ASN A 553 26.32 -16.84 -23.88
N ASN A 554 25.26 -17.58 -24.19
CA ASN A 554 24.10 -17.67 -23.33
C ASN A 554 24.36 -18.61 -22.15
N HIS A 555 23.98 -18.19 -20.96
CA HIS A 555 24.01 -18.95 -19.73
C HIS A 555 22.59 -19.27 -19.28
N TYR A 556 22.42 -20.48 -18.74
CA TYR A 556 21.18 -20.96 -18.15
C TYR A 556 21.51 -21.67 -16.86
N ARG A 557 20.74 -21.37 -15.81
CA ARG A 557 20.94 -21.95 -14.50
C ARG A 557 19.61 -22.14 -13.79
N TYR A 558 19.46 -23.23 -13.06
CA TYR A 558 18.28 -23.54 -12.26
C TYR A 558 18.66 -24.39 -11.05
N VAL A 559 17.73 -24.54 -10.11
CA VAL A 559 17.85 -25.48 -9.01
C VAL A 559 16.85 -26.61 -9.20
N ASP A 560 17.26 -27.85 -8.92
CA ASP A 560 16.40 -29.02 -8.87
C ASP A 560 16.24 -29.51 -7.43
N THR A 561 15.46 -30.58 -7.21
CA THR A 561 15.22 -31.15 -5.88
C THR A 561 16.51 -31.48 -5.13
N GLU A 562 17.52 -32.02 -5.81
CA GLU A 562 18.81 -32.34 -5.20
C GLU A 562 19.57 -31.06 -4.79
N GLY A 563 19.59 -30.04 -5.65
CA GLY A 563 20.18 -28.74 -5.32
C GLY A 563 19.48 -28.05 -4.14
N MET A 564 18.16 -28.11 -4.07
CA MET A 564 17.38 -27.61 -2.92
C MET A 564 17.76 -28.36 -1.64
N ASN A 565 17.91 -29.69 -1.69
CA ASN A 565 18.35 -30.49 -0.55
C ASN A 565 19.78 -30.15 -0.10
N ILE A 566 20.72 -29.98 -1.03
CA ILE A 566 22.10 -29.55 -0.72
C ILE A 566 22.10 -28.23 0.05
N LYS A 567 21.29 -27.26 -0.40
CA LYS A 567 21.18 -25.94 0.25
C LYS A 567 20.53 -26.04 1.62
N LYS A 568 19.42 -26.76 1.73
CA LYS A 568 18.73 -27.04 3.01
C LYS A 568 19.70 -27.69 4.00
N ASP A 569 20.36 -28.78 3.62
CA ASP A 569 21.28 -29.52 4.48
C ASP A 569 22.49 -28.65 4.89
N TYR A 570 22.98 -27.79 4.00
CA TYR A 570 24.04 -26.83 4.32
C TYR A 570 23.59 -25.80 5.36
N ILE A 571 22.39 -25.22 5.22
CA ILE A 571 21.82 -24.26 6.18
C ILE A 571 21.61 -24.93 7.56
N LEU A 572 21.07 -26.16 7.56
CA LEU A 572 20.88 -26.97 8.77
C LEU A 572 22.22 -27.29 9.45
N SER A 573 23.26 -27.63 8.66
CA SER A 573 24.60 -27.92 9.19
C SER A 573 25.24 -26.72 9.88
N LYS A 574 24.80 -25.51 9.54
CA LYS A 574 25.22 -24.29 10.21
C LYS A 574 24.44 -24.03 11.50
N GLY A 575 23.37 -24.76 11.79
CA GLY A 575 22.53 -24.60 12.98
C GLY A 575 21.37 -23.61 12.81
N ILE A 576 20.93 -23.34 11.58
CA ILE A 576 19.67 -22.65 11.32
C ILE A 576 18.61 -23.69 10.99
N ASN A 577 17.47 -23.66 11.66
CA ASN A 577 16.36 -24.60 11.44
C ASN A 577 15.13 -23.99 10.75
N LYS A 578 15.18 -22.71 10.38
CA LYS A 578 14.11 -22.03 9.62
C LYS A 578 14.59 -21.72 8.20
N ILE A 579 13.81 -22.13 7.22
CA ILE A 579 14.13 -21.99 5.80
C ILE A 579 12.92 -21.39 5.10
N SER A 580 13.14 -20.37 4.28
CA SER A 580 12.10 -19.80 3.43
C SER A 580 12.40 -20.06 1.97
N VAL A 581 11.42 -20.51 1.19
CA VAL A 581 11.58 -20.76 -0.24
C VAL A 581 10.87 -19.69 -1.04
N TRP A 582 11.66 -18.94 -1.82
CA TRP A 582 11.15 -18.04 -2.84
C TRP A 582 11.23 -18.73 -4.20
N HIS A 583 10.12 -19.15 -4.80
CA HIS A 583 8.75 -19.12 -4.31
C HIS A 583 8.00 -20.43 -4.71
N LEU A 584 6.76 -20.60 -4.26
CA LEU A 584 5.85 -21.68 -4.69
C LEU A 584 5.30 -21.40 -6.10
N GLY A 585 4.94 -22.45 -6.85
CA GLY A 585 4.45 -22.34 -8.23
C GLY A 585 5.34 -23.05 -9.25
N GLY A 586 5.54 -24.36 -9.07
CA GLY A 586 6.14 -25.25 -10.07
C GLY A 586 7.44 -25.95 -9.65
N ASN A 587 7.75 -26.02 -8.35
CA ASN A 587 8.94 -26.73 -7.85
C ASN A 587 8.56 -28.08 -7.19
N LYS A 588 9.18 -29.16 -7.67
CA LYS A 588 8.99 -30.54 -7.17
C LYS A 588 9.53 -30.81 -5.77
N TRP A 589 10.30 -29.89 -5.20
CA TRP A 589 10.82 -30.05 -3.84
C TRP A 589 9.71 -30.11 -2.79
N PHE A 590 8.52 -29.63 -3.15
CA PHE A 590 7.32 -29.63 -2.34
C PHE A 590 6.35 -30.79 -2.65
N TYR A 591 6.76 -31.81 -3.41
CA TYR A 591 5.89 -32.91 -3.86
C TYR A 591 6.38 -34.31 -3.49
#